data_AF-O17450-F1
#
_entry.id   AF-O17450-F1
#
_cell.length_a   1.000
_cell.length_b   1.000
_cell.length_c   1.000
_cell.angle_alpha   90.00
_cell.angle_beta   90.00
_cell.angle_gamma   90.00
#
_symmetry.space_group_name_H-M   'P 1'
#
loop_
_entity.id
_entity.type
_entity.pdbx_description
1 polymer ?
#
loop_
_entity_poly.entity_id
_entity_poly.type
_entity_poly.pdbx_seq_one_letter_code
_entity_poly.pdbx_strand_id
1 'polypeptide(L)'
;MKAKTLTATLALILLAFAQADYDVASYCQLVQSGTKLPSLDSCQNYYTCVSNGLPTLSSCSSGYVFNKDSQQCVPTGSFNCFFGVANPCQNQDKKFVPSAKQCNEWHYCLAGAIAGTGTCKEGQIFNFAKQSCVYGECSNTGNNILDSPNLSVCQIMPNGIYFGDNKNCSTWHKCSGMEEKKGTCPNGDNFDPTYASCVPSNMPACSRIQNPPSTGVVSGPPSTSPCSLGTVVGDLTSCSVYYKCENATRSNSTIWNTYTCSGQFFDVISKQCTSTNQARTLKGCNRCQFTTGSMYWVNAVDPQCSEYFTCSNGLETKSTASTCGAGNFFNEDLQYCMIGNSTVGQYAQTHGACENYTCNPNTRLCNLVTATNTTSSHR
;
A
#
# COMPACT_ATOMS: atom_id res chain seq x y z
N MET A 1 -35.14 -50.42 -2.10
CA MET A 1 -34.14 -49.52 -1.48
C MET A 1 -32.90 -49.45 -2.36
N LYS A 2 -32.70 -48.38 -3.14
CA LYS A 2 -31.41 -48.04 -3.76
C LYS A 2 -31.30 -46.52 -3.81
N ALA A 3 -30.56 -45.95 -2.87
CA ALA A 3 -30.17 -44.56 -2.86
C ALA A 3 -29.14 -44.35 -3.99
N LYS A 4 -29.41 -43.44 -4.93
CA LYS A 4 -28.48 -43.04 -5.98
C LYS A 4 -27.91 -41.67 -5.65
N THR A 5 -26.70 -41.73 -5.12
CA THR A 5 -25.53 -40.85 -5.25
C THR A 5 -25.76 -39.48 -5.88
N LEU A 6 -25.58 -38.45 -5.05
CA LEU A 6 -25.39 -37.06 -5.44
C LEU A 6 -23.89 -36.85 -5.68
N THR A 7 -23.48 -36.57 -6.92
CA THR A 7 -22.12 -36.11 -7.24
C THR A 7 -22.21 -34.66 -7.70
N ALA A 8 -21.91 -33.73 -6.79
CA ALA A 8 -21.67 -32.34 -7.14
C ALA A 8 -20.15 -32.10 -7.11
N THR A 9 -19.56 -32.00 -8.28
CA THR A 9 -18.16 -31.65 -8.53
C THR A 9 -17.84 -30.27 -7.94
N LEU A 10 -16.91 -30.26 -6.98
CA LEU A 10 -16.35 -29.04 -6.38
C LEU A 10 -15.32 -28.46 -7.35
N ALA A 11 -15.71 -27.42 -8.10
CA ALA A 11 -14.78 -26.65 -8.92
C ALA A 11 -13.92 -25.76 -8.02
N LEU A 12 -12.65 -26.12 -7.86
CA LEU A 12 -11.65 -25.37 -7.11
C LEU A 12 -11.22 -24.15 -7.96
N ILE A 13 -11.85 -23.00 -7.77
CA ILE A 13 -11.35 -21.74 -8.33
C ILE A 13 -10.21 -21.27 -7.40
N LEU A 14 -8.97 -21.48 -7.83
CA LEU A 14 -7.78 -20.88 -7.23
C LEU A 14 -7.80 -19.37 -7.54
N LEU A 15 -8.41 -18.58 -6.66
CA LEU A 15 -8.16 -17.15 -6.59
C LEU A 15 -6.80 -16.96 -5.91
N ALA A 16 -5.84 -16.38 -6.64
CA ALA A 16 -4.59 -15.91 -6.06
C ALA A 16 -4.89 -14.65 -5.22
N PHE A 17 -4.88 -14.79 -3.91
CA PHE A 17 -5.13 -13.72 -2.95
C PHE A 17 -3.84 -12.89 -2.75
N ALA A 18 -3.93 -11.57 -2.92
CA ALA A 18 -2.86 -10.64 -2.56
C ALA A 18 -3.17 -10.04 -1.19
N GLN A 19 -2.23 -10.10 -0.25
CA GLN A 19 -2.34 -9.52 1.10
C GLN A 19 -1.27 -8.42 1.22
N ALA A 20 -1.19 -7.62 2.30
CA ALA A 20 0.02 -6.83 2.58
C ALA A 20 0.54 -7.05 4.00
N ASP A 21 1.85 -6.91 4.02
CA ASP A 21 2.79 -7.03 5.11
C ASP A 21 3.23 -5.71 5.76
N TYR A 22 3.06 -4.62 5.02
CA TYR A 22 3.44 -3.26 5.34
C TYR A 22 2.87 -2.39 4.21
N ASP A 23 2.98 -1.06 4.29
CA ASP A 23 2.56 -0.17 3.22
C ASP A 23 3.53 -0.23 2.02
N VAL A 24 3.41 -1.30 1.22
CA VAL A 24 4.27 -1.55 0.06
C VAL A 24 4.18 -0.40 -0.95
N ALA A 25 3.01 0.23 -1.11
CA ALA A 25 2.81 1.34 -2.04
C ALA A 25 3.68 2.55 -1.66
N SER A 26 3.68 2.94 -0.38
CA SER A 26 4.57 4.01 0.09
C SER A 26 6.04 3.68 -0.15
N TYR A 27 6.48 2.44 0.08
CA TYR A 27 7.87 2.05 -0.19
C TYR A 27 8.19 1.97 -1.69
N CYS A 28 7.23 1.58 -2.53
CA CYS A 28 7.40 1.56 -3.97
C CYS A 28 7.59 2.95 -4.57
N GLN A 29 7.11 4.01 -3.91
CA GLN A 29 7.40 5.40 -4.30
C GLN A 29 8.83 5.84 -3.99
N LEU A 30 9.57 5.08 -3.17
CA LEU A 30 10.93 5.43 -2.76
C LEU A 30 12.00 4.84 -3.68
N VAL A 31 11.63 3.95 -4.59
CA VAL A 31 12.55 3.15 -5.41
C VAL A 31 12.29 3.32 -6.90
N GLN A 32 13.24 2.89 -7.73
CA GLN A 32 13.07 2.82 -9.18
C GLN A 32 11.95 1.85 -9.56
N SER A 33 11.22 2.17 -10.64
CA SER A 33 10.32 1.22 -11.28
C SER A 33 11.08 -0.06 -11.67
N GLY A 34 10.47 -1.21 -11.45
CA GLY A 34 11.05 -2.54 -11.60
C GLY A 34 11.68 -3.10 -10.32
N THR A 35 11.89 -2.28 -9.28
CA THR A 35 12.38 -2.76 -7.98
C THR A 35 11.37 -3.72 -7.37
N LYS A 36 11.84 -4.84 -6.83
CA LYS A 36 11.03 -5.87 -6.19
C LYS A 36 11.22 -5.86 -4.68
N LEU A 37 10.13 -5.88 -3.94
CA LEU A 37 10.10 -5.90 -2.47
C LEU A 37 9.52 -7.23 -1.98
N PRO A 38 10.02 -7.79 -0.86
CA PRO A 38 9.56 -9.07 -0.34
C PRO A 38 8.17 -8.95 0.30
N SER A 39 7.47 -10.08 0.34
CA SER A 39 6.37 -10.29 1.27
C SER A 39 6.87 -10.92 2.58
N LEU A 40 6.36 -10.46 3.72
CA LEU A 40 6.51 -11.02 5.07
C LEU A 40 5.39 -12.04 5.42
N ASP A 41 4.44 -12.27 4.51
CA ASP A 41 3.36 -13.24 4.63
C ASP A 41 3.74 -14.54 3.93
N SER A 42 4.44 -14.43 2.80
CA SER A 42 4.96 -15.55 2.04
C SER A 42 6.34 -15.26 1.47
N CYS A 43 7.31 -16.09 1.84
CA CYS A 43 8.65 -16.11 1.23
C CYS A 43 8.66 -16.30 -0.28
N GLN A 44 7.62 -16.91 -0.82
CA GLN A 44 7.51 -17.15 -2.26
C GLN A 44 7.06 -15.87 -3.00
N ASN A 45 6.43 -14.95 -2.30
CA ASN A 45 5.78 -13.80 -2.88
C ASN A 45 6.66 -12.55 -2.82
N TYR A 46 6.48 -11.68 -3.81
CA TYR A 46 7.14 -10.40 -3.89
C TYR A 46 6.28 -9.40 -4.67
N TYR A 47 6.51 -8.12 -4.43
CA TYR A 47 5.84 -7.03 -5.13
C TYR A 47 6.82 -6.39 -6.09
N THR A 48 6.42 -6.18 -7.35
CA THR A 48 7.20 -5.36 -8.29
C THR A 48 6.63 -3.94 -8.28
N CYS A 49 7.44 -2.97 -7.90
CA CYS A 49 7.11 -1.56 -7.95
C CYS A 49 7.09 -1.10 -9.39
N VAL A 50 5.95 -0.63 -9.89
CA VAL A 50 5.82 -0.05 -11.24
C VAL A 50 5.83 1.47 -11.16
N SER A 51 5.88 2.13 -12.31
CA SER A 51 5.74 3.59 -12.42
C SER A 51 4.56 4.08 -11.59
N ASN A 52 4.75 5.21 -10.89
CA ASN A 52 3.80 5.82 -9.94
C ASN A 52 3.75 5.16 -8.54
N GLY A 53 4.71 4.28 -8.23
CA GLY A 53 4.87 3.70 -6.89
C GLY A 53 3.90 2.58 -6.57
N LEU A 54 3.36 1.90 -7.58
CA LEU A 54 2.35 0.87 -7.37
C LEU A 54 2.96 -0.53 -7.30
N PRO A 55 2.63 -1.34 -6.28
CA PRO A 55 3.10 -2.70 -6.20
C PRO A 55 2.23 -3.63 -7.05
N THR A 56 2.86 -4.53 -7.79
CA THR A 56 2.20 -5.68 -8.43
C THR A 56 2.66 -6.96 -7.76
N LEU A 57 1.73 -7.75 -7.21
CA LEU A 57 2.08 -9.01 -6.56
C LEU A 57 2.51 -10.05 -7.61
N SER A 58 3.54 -10.81 -7.28
CA SER A 58 4.00 -11.97 -8.03
C SER A 58 4.45 -13.07 -7.08
N SER A 59 4.45 -14.30 -7.56
CA SER A 59 4.88 -15.48 -6.81
C SER A 59 5.97 -16.22 -7.56
N CYS A 60 7.02 -16.61 -6.85
CA CYS A 60 8.00 -17.55 -7.37
C CYS A 60 7.36 -18.92 -7.67
N SER A 61 7.97 -19.69 -8.58
CA SER A 61 7.55 -21.07 -8.83
C SER A 61 7.67 -21.94 -7.58
N SER A 62 6.94 -23.06 -7.53
CA SER A 62 7.05 -24.03 -6.44
C SER A 62 8.50 -24.48 -6.23
N GLY A 63 8.95 -24.53 -4.97
CA GLY A 63 10.34 -24.83 -4.59
C GLY A 63 11.30 -23.63 -4.59
N TYR A 64 10.81 -22.43 -4.92
CA TYR A 64 11.59 -21.19 -4.92
C TYR A 64 11.01 -20.16 -3.93
N VAL A 65 11.90 -19.31 -3.42
CA VAL A 65 11.62 -18.16 -2.57
C VAL A 65 12.23 -16.90 -3.17
N PHE A 66 11.64 -15.75 -2.91
CA PHE A 66 12.17 -14.47 -3.37
C PHE A 66 13.33 -14.01 -2.50
N ASN A 67 14.44 -13.63 -3.15
CA ASN A 67 15.58 -13.01 -2.49
C ASN A 67 15.67 -11.53 -2.93
N LYS A 68 15.35 -10.64 -2.00
CA LYS A 68 15.33 -9.18 -2.21
C LYS A 68 16.68 -8.59 -2.63
N ASP A 69 17.80 -9.19 -2.23
CA ASP A 69 19.11 -8.63 -2.55
C ASP A 69 19.53 -9.03 -3.98
N SER A 70 19.20 -10.25 -4.40
CA SER A 70 19.41 -10.69 -5.78
C SER A 70 18.33 -10.22 -6.76
N GLN A 71 17.17 -9.76 -6.25
CA GLN A 71 15.97 -9.44 -7.05
C GLN A 71 15.40 -10.62 -7.87
N GLN A 72 15.71 -11.85 -7.45
CA GLN A 72 15.34 -13.09 -8.15
C GLN A 72 14.65 -14.09 -7.21
N CYS A 73 13.92 -15.01 -7.83
CA CYS A 73 13.47 -16.23 -7.20
C CYS A 73 14.64 -17.22 -7.14
N VAL A 74 14.96 -17.72 -5.95
CA VAL A 74 16.06 -18.66 -5.69
C VAL A 74 15.53 -19.91 -5.00
N PRO A 75 16.18 -21.09 -5.11
CA PRO A 75 15.72 -22.29 -4.42
C PRO A 75 15.57 -22.09 -2.91
N THR A 76 14.53 -22.63 -2.27
CA THR A 76 14.20 -22.39 -0.84
C THR A 76 15.36 -22.59 0.15
N GLY A 77 16.32 -23.47 -0.15
CA GLY A 77 17.48 -23.72 0.71
C GLY A 77 18.68 -22.76 0.52
N SER A 78 18.65 -21.90 -0.50
CA SER A 78 19.77 -21.03 -0.86
C SER A 78 19.71 -19.63 -0.22
N PHE A 79 18.57 -19.26 0.35
CA PHE A 79 18.35 -17.98 0.99
C PHE A 79 17.55 -18.16 2.29
N ASN A 80 18.00 -17.53 3.37
CA ASN A 80 17.29 -17.60 4.64
C ASN A 80 16.11 -16.64 4.63
N CYS A 81 14.92 -17.20 4.43
CA CYS A 81 13.69 -16.46 4.53
C CYS A 81 13.07 -16.64 5.93
N PHE A 82 13.11 -15.57 6.74
CA PHE A 82 12.59 -15.56 8.11
C PHE A 82 11.18 -14.98 8.22
N PHE A 83 10.80 -14.20 7.22
CA PHE A 83 9.52 -13.54 7.12
C PHE A 83 8.64 -14.37 6.18
N GLY A 84 7.36 -14.51 6.45
CA GLY A 84 6.47 -15.28 5.57
C GLY A 84 6.63 -16.79 5.68
N VAL A 85 7.18 -17.28 6.80
CA VAL A 85 7.22 -18.70 7.18
C VAL A 85 6.48 -18.94 8.49
N ALA A 86 5.92 -20.14 8.65
CA ALA A 86 5.30 -20.55 9.92
C ALA A 86 6.35 -20.74 11.04
N ASN A 87 7.56 -21.18 10.66
CA ASN A 87 8.66 -21.40 11.59
C ASN A 87 9.95 -20.74 11.05
N PRO A 88 10.38 -19.57 11.56
CA PRO A 88 11.62 -18.93 11.13
C PRO A 88 12.88 -19.72 11.52
N CYS A 89 12.75 -20.71 12.42
CA CYS A 89 13.81 -21.65 12.75
C CYS A 89 13.88 -22.86 11.80
N GLN A 90 13.01 -22.96 10.80
CA GLN A 90 13.08 -24.04 9.83
C GLN A 90 14.45 -24.04 9.15
N ASN A 91 15.15 -25.17 9.24
CA ASN A 91 16.53 -25.37 8.76
C ASN A 91 17.61 -24.53 9.49
N GLN A 92 17.33 -24.05 10.71
CA GLN A 92 18.31 -23.36 11.54
C GLN A 92 18.62 -24.18 12.80
N ASP A 93 19.89 -24.22 13.19
CA ASP A 93 20.35 -24.82 14.44
C ASP A 93 21.41 -23.92 15.09
N LYS A 94 21.27 -23.70 16.41
CA LYS A 94 22.15 -22.86 17.25
C LYS A 94 22.38 -21.45 16.69
N LYS A 95 21.32 -20.83 16.17
CA LYS A 95 21.35 -19.49 15.59
C LYS A 95 20.20 -18.64 16.11
N PHE A 96 20.45 -17.34 16.20
CA PHE A 96 19.43 -16.33 16.38
C PHE A 96 18.87 -15.92 15.01
N VAL A 97 17.55 -15.79 14.89
CA VAL A 97 16.85 -15.34 13.68
C VAL A 97 15.94 -14.15 13.99
N PRO A 98 15.67 -13.26 13.01
CA PRO A 98 14.77 -12.13 13.21
C PRO A 98 13.34 -12.57 13.54
N SER A 99 12.67 -11.78 14.39
CA SER A 99 11.21 -11.83 14.53
C SER A 99 10.56 -11.13 13.32
N ALA A 100 9.44 -11.70 12.85
CA ALA A 100 8.62 -11.05 11.84
C ALA A 100 7.75 -9.91 12.41
N LYS A 101 7.69 -9.75 13.74
CA LYS A 101 6.80 -8.78 14.41
C LYS A 101 7.50 -7.48 14.80
N GLN A 102 8.70 -7.57 15.37
CA GLN A 102 9.45 -6.38 15.78
C GLN A 102 10.91 -6.51 15.35
N CYS A 103 11.49 -5.44 14.81
CA CYS A 103 12.84 -5.47 14.27
C CYS A 103 13.93 -5.59 15.36
N ASN A 104 13.57 -5.30 16.60
CA ASN A 104 14.40 -5.50 17.79
C ASN A 104 14.22 -6.90 18.42
N GLU A 105 13.29 -7.73 17.94
CA GLU A 105 13.07 -9.08 18.47
C GLU A 105 13.81 -10.15 17.67
N TRP A 106 14.14 -11.25 18.36
CA TRP A 106 14.79 -12.41 17.78
C TRP A 106 14.28 -13.72 18.39
N HIS A 107 14.44 -14.81 17.65
CA HIS A 107 14.24 -16.18 18.11
C HIS A 107 15.57 -16.92 18.14
N TYR A 108 15.85 -17.69 19.20
CA TYR A 108 16.94 -18.64 19.22
C TYR A 108 16.45 -20.00 18.74
N CYS A 109 17.11 -20.54 17.73
CA CYS A 109 16.76 -21.79 17.09
C CYS A 109 17.63 -22.95 17.60
N LEU A 110 17.02 -24.06 17.97
CA LEU A 110 17.69 -25.31 18.31
C LEU A 110 17.00 -26.46 17.58
N ALA A 111 17.76 -27.25 16.83
CA ALA A 111 17.27 -28.39 16.05
C ALA A 111 16.03 -28.06 15.19
N GLY A 112 16.00 -26.89 14.55
CA GLY A 112 14.90 -26.47 13.69
C GLY A 112 13.68 -25.88 14.42
N ALA A 113 13.69 -25.79 15.75
CA ALA A 113 12.59 -25.27 16.56
C ALA A 113 12.98 -23.98 17.30
N ILE A 114 11.99 -23.13 17.61
CA ILE A 114 12.17 -21.98 18.49
C ILE A 114 12.41 -22.48 19.91
N ALA A 115 13.63 -22.32 20.42
CA ALA A 115 14.03 -22.69 21.78
C ALA A 115 14.07 -21.50 22.74
N GLY A 116 14.02 -20.27 22.22
CA GLY A 116 13.96 -19.07 23.02
C GLY A 116 13.60 -17.86 22.18
N THR A 117 13.20 -16.78 22.84
CA THR A 117 12.90 -15.48 22.22
C THR A 117 13.51 -14.39 23.06
N GLY A 118 13.83 -13.26 22.45
CA GLY A 118 14.31 -12.10 23.19
C GLY A 118 14.21 -10.82 22.38
N THR A 119 14.54 -9.72 23.05
CA THR A 119 14.44 -8.37 22.51
C THR A 119 15.75 -7.64 22.73
N CYS A 120 16.19 -6.90 21.73
CA CYS A 120 17.33 -6.00 21.82
C CYS A 120 17.02 -4.83 22.76
N LYS A 121 18.08 -4.17 23.25
CA LYS A 121 17.91 -2.97 24.08
C LYS A 121 17.27 -1.85 23.26
N GLU A 122 16.74 -0.85 23.94
CA GLU A 122 16.20 0.35 23.29
C GLU A 122 17.23 0.98 22.33
N GLY A 123 16.75 1.38 21.14
CA GLY A 123 17.60 1.92 20.06
C GLY A 123 18.45 0.86 19.33
N GLN A 124 18.17 -0.43 19.51
CA GLN A 124 18.87 -1.52 18.83
C GLN A 124 17.92 -2.41 18.03
N ILE A 125 18.44 -2.97 16.95
CA ILE A 125 17.76 -3.91 16.06
C ILE A 125 18.55 -5.22 16.00
N PHE A 126 17.87 -6.34 15.76
CA PHE A 126 18.55 -7.62 15.60
C PHE A 126 19.16 -7.75 14.21
N ASN A 127 20.46 -8.03 14.15
CA ASN A 127 21.19 -8.27 12.91
C ASN A 127 21.51 -9.76 12.76
N PHE A 128 20.79 -10.43 11.84
CA PHE A 128 20.97 -11.86 11.59
C PHE A 128 22.40 -12.22 11.15
N ALA A 129 23.02 -11.42 10.28
CA ALA A 129 24.37 -11.70 9.78
C ALA A 129 25.43 -11.60 10.89
N LYS A 130 25.25 -10.66 11.83
CA LYS A 130 26.14 -10.50 13.01
C LYS A 130 25.73 -11.38 14.20
N GLN A 131 24.58 -12.04 14.14
CA GLN A 131 24.01 -12.83 15.24
C GLN A 131 23.91 -12.04 16.55
N SER A 132 23.64 -10.73 16.46
CA SER A 132 23.67 -9.83 17.61
C SER A 132 22.75 -8.64 17.42
N CYS A 133 22.41 -7.97 18.52
CA CYS A 133 21.79 -6.66 18.48
C CYS A 133 22.82 -5.60 18.06
N VAL A 134 22.42 -4.68 17.19
CA VAL A 134 23.22 -3.53 16.76
C VAL A 134 22.40 -2.27 16.88
N TYR A 135 23.03 -1.10 17.00
CA TYR A 135 22.31 0.16 16.96
C TYR A 135 21.58 0.32 15.62
N GLY A 136 20.32 0.75 15.70
CA GLY A 136 19.47 0.95 14.54
C GLY A 136 18.07 1.39 14.96
N GLU A 137 17.30 1.89 14.00
CA GLU A 137 15.93 2.35 14.21
C GLU A 137 14.96 1.35 13.57
N CYS A 138 13.92 0.94 14.29
CA CYS A 138 12.76 0.34 13.61
C CYS A 138 11.97 1.50 12.98
N SER A 139 11.66 1.38 11.69
CA SER A 139 10.65 2.22 11.06
C SER A 139 9.30 1.78 11.60
N ASN A 140 8.65 2.62 12.41
CA ASN A 140 7.22 2.43 12.69
C ASN A 140 6.48 2.51 11.34
N THR A 141 6.22 1.35 10.74
CA THR A 141 5.36 1.21 9.56
C THR A 141 3.93 1.42 10.04
N GLY A 142 3.48 2.66 10.00
CA GLY A 142 2.15 3.02 10.47
C GLY A 142 2.06 3.11 12.00
N ASN A 143 0.90 3.59 12.44
CA ASN A 143 0.55 3.97 13.80
C ASN A 143 0.83 2.87 14.86
N ASN A 144 0.57 3.17 16.14
CA ASN A 144 0.46 2.21 17.25
C ASN A 144 -0.66 1.14 17.02
N ILE A 145 -0.67 0.49 15.86
CA ILE A 145 -1.40 -0.73 15.56
C ILE A 145 -0.50 -1.83 16.10
N LEU A 146 -0.92 -2.43 17.21
CA LEU A 146 -0.20 -3.50 17.91
C LEU A 146 0.15 -4.72 17.03
N ASP A 147 -0.37 -4.78 15.79
CA ASP A 147 -0.23 -5.89 14.85
C ASP A 147 0.52 -5.55 13.54
N SER A 148 0.89 -4.29 13.26
CA SER A 148 1.76 -3.98 12.11
C SER A 148 3.21 -4.25 12.49
N PRO A 149 3.97 -5.04 11.71
CA PRO A 149 5.32 -5.41 12.09
C PRO A 149 6.21 -4.17 12.13
N ASN A 150 6.85 -3.88 13.26
CA ASN A 150 7.75 -2.73 13.39
C ASN A 150 9.10 -3.08 12.78
N LEU A 151 9.26 -2.86 11.47
CA LEU A 151 10.41 -3.36 10.71
C LEU A 151 11.52 -2.31 10.57
N SER A 152 12.75 -2.77 10.37
CA SER A 152 13.78 -1.93 9.77
C SER A 152 13.56 -1.86 8.26
N VAL A 153 13.73 -0.68 7.66
CA VAL A 153 13.60 -0.52 6.19
C VAL A 153 14.53 -1.46 5.42
N CYS A 154 15.68 -1.84 5.99
CA CYS A 154 16.63 -2.76 5.36
C CYS A 154 16.22 -4.25 5.41
N GLN A 155 15.15 -4.59 6.15
CA GLN A 155 14.54 -5.92 6.07
C GLN A 155 13.76 -6.11 4.77
N ILE A 156 13.24 -5.02 4.19
CA ILE A 156 12.41 -5.05 2.97
C ILE A 156 13.13 -4.48 1.75
N MET A 157 14.05 -3.53 1.94
CA MET A 157 14.77 -2.91 0.83
C MET A 157 15.93 -3.79 0.32
N PRO A 158 16.16 -3.85 -1.00
CA PRO A 158 17.33 -4.49 -1.58
C PRO A 158 18.63 -3.89 -1.05
N ASN A 159 19.63 -4.74 -0.80
CA ASN A 159 20.95 -4.29 -0.41
C ASN A 159 21.63 -3.47 -1.51
N GLY A 160 22.29 -2.37 -1.12
CA GLY A 160 23.19 -1.62 -2.00
C GLY A 160 22.55 -0.56 -2.90
N ILE A 161 21.23 -0.51 -3.02
CA ILE A 161 20.53 0.52 -3.81
C ILE A 161 20.33 1.81 -3.01
N TYR A 162 20.27 2.94 -3.72
CA TYR A 162 19.80 4.20 -3.15
C TYR A 162 18.30 4.33 -3.33
N PHE A 163 17.60 4.75 -2.27
CA PHE A 163 16.16 4.98 -2.28
C PHE A 163 15.81 6.24 -1.50
N GLY A 164 14.64 6.82 -1.78
CA GLY A 164 14.20 8.07 -1.19
C GLY A 164 13.64 7.92 0.22
N ASP A 165 13.39 9.04 0.87
CA ASP A 165 12.63 9.11 2.12
C ASP A 165 11.17 9.52 1.87
N ASN A 166 10.26 9.10 2.75
CA ASN A 166 8.81 9.36 2.66
C ASN A 166 8.37 10.69 3.31
N LYS A 167 9.24 11.35 4.09
CA LYS A 167 8.96 12.61 4.78
C LYS A 167 9.83 13.75 4.27
N ASN A 168 11.08 13.47 3.89
CA ASN A 168 12.04 14.47 3.44
C ASN A 168 12.60 14.11 2.06
N CYS A 169 12.18 14.80 1.01
CA CYS A 169 12.61 14.46 -0.35
C CYS A 169 14.10 14.70 -0.61
N SER A 170 14.78 15.52 0.18
CA SER A 170 16.23 15.71 0.11
C SER A 170 17.00 14.59 0.79
N THR A 171 16.32 13.69 1.52
CA THR A 171 16.94 12.54 2.18
C THR A 171 16.96 11.32 1.26
N TRP A 172 18.12 10.68 1.20
CA TRP A 172 18.33 9.38 0.58
C TRP A 172 18.75 8.35 1.63
N HIS A 173 18.50 7.10 1.30
CA HIS A 173 18.80 5.93 2.11
C HIS A 173 19.51 4.88 1.28
N LYS A 174 20.30 4.04 1.93
CA LYS A 174 20.97 2.88 1.33
C LYS A 174 21.21 1.81 2.38
N CYS A 175 20.81 0.58 2.08
CA CYS A 175 21.06 -0.55 2.96
C CYS A 175 22.42 -1.20 2.68
N SER A 176 23.14 -1.54 3.75
CA SER A 176 24.33 -2.39 3.75
C SER A 176 24.07 -3.58 4.67
N GLY A 177 23.42 -4.61 4.15
CA GLY A 177 22.79 -5.67 4.94
C GLY A 177 21.63 -5.09 5.73
N MET A 178 21.69 -5.19 7.06
CA MET A 178 20.70 -4.65 8.00
C MET A 178 21.04 -3.23 8.48
N GLU A 179 22.17 -2.66 8.06
CA GLU A 179 22.58 -1.31 8.44
C GLU A 179 22.05 -0.30 7.43
N GLU A 180 21.23 0.63 7.90
CA GLU A 180 20.73 1.75 7.11
C GLU A 180 21.76 2.88 7.12
N LYS A 181 22.15 3.33 5.93
CA LYS A 181 22.88 4.58 5.74
C LYS A 181 21.92 5.61 5.19
N LYS A 182 21.81 6.75 5.86
CA LYS A 182 21.00 7.89 5.41
C LYS A 182 21.86 9.13 5.21
N GLY A 183 21.46 9.99 4.30
CA GLY A 183 22.12 11.26 4.05
C GLY A 183 21.23 12.25 3.32
N THR A 184 21.69 13.49 3.24
CA THR A 184 20.97 14.58 2.56
C THR A 184 21.65 14.88 1.23
N CYS A 185 20.86 15.14 0.20
CA CYS A 185 21.33 15.60 -1.08
C CYS A 185 22.05 16.96 -0.95
N PRO A 186 23.16 17.17 -1.68
CA PRO A 186 23.92 18.42 -1.64
C PRO A 186 23.12 19.58 -2.24
N ASN A 187 23.52 20.83 -1.97
CA ASN A 187 22.98 22.05 -2.61
C ASN A 187 21.46 22.29 -2.46
N GLY A 188 20.77 21.58 -1.56
CA GLY A 188 19.31 21.65 -1.47
C GLY A 188 18.60 20.85 -2.56
N ASP A 189 19.32 19.96 -3.26
CA ASP A 189 18.78 19.05 -4.25
C ASP A 189 17.83 18.02 -3.62
N ASN A 190 17.06 17.35 -4.45
CA ASN A 190 16.08 16.37 -4.03
C ASN A 190 16.45 15.00 -4.58
N PHE A 191 16.31 13.96 -3.76
CA PHE A 191 16.49 12.60 -4.23
C PHE A 191 15.32 12.21 -5.13
N ASP A 192 15.60 11.83 -6.37
CA ASP A 192 14.63 11.31 -7.32
C ASP A 192 14.73 9.78 -7.39
N PRO A 193 13.71 9.05 -6.91
CA PRO A 193 13.64 7.59 -7.00
C PRO A 193 13.77 7.04 -8.42
N THR A 194 13.36 7.79 -9.44
CA THR A 194 13.43 7.38 -10.85
C THR A 194 14.89 7.24 -11.30
N TYR A 195 15.74 8.16 -10.87
CA TYR A 195 17.18 8.16 -11.20
C TYR A 195 18.03 7.47 -10.13
N ALA A 196 17.44 7.13 -8.98
CA ALA A 196 18.15 6.69 -7.78
C ALA A 196 19.31 7.64 -7.39
N SER A 197 19.09 8.95 -7.57
CA SER A 197 20.13 9.98 -7.40
C SER A 197 19.52 11.31 -6.98
N CYS A 198 20.36 12.18 -6.41
CA CYS A 198 20.02 13.58 -6.21
C CYS A 198 19.90 14.30 -7.55
N VAL A 199 18.83 15.07 -7.72
CA VAL A 199 18.57 15.92 -8.87
C VAL A 199 18.30 17.36 -8.39
N PRO A 200 18.58 18.37 -9.23
CA PRO A 200 18.31 19.77 -8.91
C PRO A 200 16.89 20.01 -8.37
N SER A 201 16.75 20.90 -7.38
CA SER A 201 15.47 21.15 -6.69
C SER A 201 14.33 21.68 -7.58
N ASN A 202 14.65 22.18 -8.77
CA ASN A 202 13.68 22.59 -9.79
C ASN A 202 13.09 21.41 -10.59
N MET A 203 13.59 20.19 -10.41
CA MET A 203 13.02 18.97 -10.98
C MET A 203 11.92 18.40 -10.08
N PRO A 204 10.89 17.75 -10.64
CA PRO A 204 9.74 17.23 -9.89
C PRO A 204 10.07 15.94 -9.13
N ALA A 205 11.01 15.98 -8.18
CA ALA A 205 11.41 14.84 -7.34
C ALA A 205 10.63 14.73 -6.02
N CYS A 206 10.09 15.84 -5.51
CA CYS A 206 9.35 15.91 -4.23
C CYS A 206 7.84 15.70 -4.37
N SER A 207 7.30 15.52 -5.58
CA SER A 207 5.87 15.28 -5.81
C SER A 207 5.32 14.08 -5.01
N ARG A 208 6.18 13.14 -4.60
CA ARG A 208 5.82 12.02 -3.71
C ARG A 208 5.59 12.39 -2.24
N ILE A 209 6.34 13.37 -1.69
CA ILE A 209 6.31 13.68 -0.25
C ILE A 209 5.22 14.68 0.13
N GLN A 210 4.68 15.42 -0.84
CA GLN A 210 3.62 16.40 -0.58
C GLN A 210 2.21 15.82 -0.60
N ASN A 211 2.08 14.50 -0.81
CA ASN A 211 0.78 13.83 -0.86
C ASN A 211 0.59 12.73 0.21
N PRO A 212 0.82 12.93 1.53
CA PRO A 212 -0.27 12.52 2.39
C PRO A 212 -1.44 13.45 2.03
N PRO A 213 -2.67 12.93 1.81
CA PRO A 213 -3.83 13.81 1.76
C PRO A 213 -3.72 14.83 2.90
N SER A 214 -4.02 16.09 2.57
CA SER A 214 -3.90 17.28 3.45
C SER A 214 -4.65 17.18 4.78
N THR A 215 -5.25 16.02 5.07
CA THR A 215 -5.92 15.62 6.29
C THR A 215 -5.06 14.77 7.25
N GLY A 216 -3.77 14.53 6.96
CA GLY A 216 -2.89 13.79 7.89
C GLY A 216 -3.29 12.32 8.09
N VAL A 217 -4.07 11.77 7.16
CA VAL A 217 -4.49 10.37 7.17
C VAL A 217 -3.39 9.49 6.62
N VAL A 218 -3.07 8.44 7.38
CA VAL A 218 -2.03 7.47 7.08
C VAL A 218 -2.61 6.38 6.18
N SER A 219 -1.86 6.00 5.15
CA SER A 219 -2.09 4.80 4.34
C SER A 219 -2.14 3.55 5.22
N GLY A 220 -2.85 2.52 4.79
CA GLY A 220 -2.94 1.24 5.51
C GLY A 220 -4.36 0.89 5.93
N PRO A 221 -4.56 -0.34 6.45
CA PRO A 221 -5.87 -0.80 6.90
C PRO A 221 -6.40 0.00 8.10
N PRO A 222 -7.72 -0.02 8.37
CA PRO A 222 -8.27 0.54 9.60
C PRO A 222 -7.64 -0.09 10.85
N SER A 223 -7.44 0.71 11.91
CA SER A 223 -6.81 0.27 13.16
C SER A 223 -7.69 -0.61 14.07
N THR A 224 -8.86 -1.06 13.59
CA THR A 224 -9.74 -1.96 14.35
C THR A 224 -9.20 -3.40 14.25
N SER A 225 -8.54 -3.88 15.30
CA SER A 225 -8.16 -5.28 15.49
C SER A 225 -8.87 -5.87 16.73
N PRO A 226 -9.43 -7.09 16.65
CA PRO A 226 -9.65 -7.87 15.43
C PRO A 226 -10.65 -7.19 14.50
N CYS A 227 -10.52 -7.39 13.19
CA CYS A 227 -11.45 -6.84 12.20
C CYS A 227 -12.68 -7.74 12.02
N SER A 228 -13.79 -7.22 11.48
CA SER A 228 -14.98 -8.04 11.23
C SER A 228 -14.83 -8.89 9.97
N LEU A 229 -14.79 -10.23 10.12
CA LEU A 229 -14.60 -11.18 9.01
C LEU A 229 -15.50 -10.85 7.81
N GLY A 230 -14.89 -10.78 6.61
CA GLY A 230 -15.57 -10.48 5.36
C GLY A 230 -15.74 -8.99 5.05
N THR A 231 -15.38 -8.08 5.96
CA THR A 231 -15.44 -6.64 5.71
C THR A 231 -14.44 -6.24 4.62
N VAL A 232 -14.87 -5.36 3.70
CA VAL A 232 -14.03 -4.81 2.63
C VAL A 232 -14.07 -3.28 2.63
N VAL A 233 -12.91 -2.64 2.68
CA VAL A 233 -12.75 -1.18 2.77
C VAL A 233 -11.67 -0.67 1.82
N GLY A 234 -11.81 0.56 1.34
CA GLY A 234 -10.78 1.20 0.51
C GLY A 234 -9.63 1.78 1.34
N ASP A 235 -8.50 2.04 0.67
CA ASP A 235 -7.41 2.82 1.21
C ASP A 235 -7.69 4.33 1.14
N LEU A 236 -7.13 5.08 2.09
CA LEU A 236 -7.30 6.53 2.20
C LEU A 236 -6.35 7.32 1.32
N THR A 237 -5.29 6.70 0.80
CA THR A 237 -4.18 7.37 0.08
C THR A 237 -3.95 6.79 -1.31
N SER A 238 -4.27 5.52 -1.56
CA SER A 238 -4.22 4.90 -2.89
C SER A 238 -5.61 4.43 -3.33
N CYS A 239 -6.13 5.02 -4.40
CA CYS A 239 -7.48 4.69 -4.88
C CYS A 239 -7.58 3.26 -5.43
N SER A 240 -6.46 2.61 -5.77
CA SER A 240 -6.44 1.20 -6.19
C SER A 240 -6.35 0.19 -5.06
N VAL A 241 -5.98 0.63 -3.86
CA VAL A 241 -5.69 -0.29 -2.75
C VAL A 241 -6.97 -0.46 -1.91
N TYR A 242 -7.23 -1.70 -1.51
CA TYR A 242 -8.32 -2.04 -0.62
C TYR A 242 -7.93 -3.14 0.35
N TYR A 243 -8.67 -3.24 1.44
CA TYR A 243 -8.43 -4.20 2.50
C TYR A 243 -9.63 -5.12 2.66
N LYS A 244 -9.39 -6.42 2.83
CA LYS A 244 -10.39 -7.41 3.19
C LYS A 244 -10.02 -8.04 4.52
N CYS A 245 -10.99 -8.11 5.44
CA CYS A 245 -10.81 -8.78 6.71
C CYS A 245 -11.01 -10.29 6.54
N GLU A 246 -9.99 -11.10 6.85
CA GLU A 246 -10.02 -12.56 6.71
C GLU A 246 -9.40 -13.24 7.93
N ASN A 247 -9.55 -14.56 8.04
CA ASN A 247 -8.93 -15.32 9.12
C ASN A 247 -7.40 -15.26 8.98
N ALA A 248 -6.71 -15.00 10.09
CA ALA A 248 -5.27 -15.14 10.16
C ALA A 248 -4.87 -16.61 9.98
N THR A 249 -3.76 -16.84 9.27
CA THR A 249 -3.24 -18.21 9.06
C THR A 249 -2.57 -18.80 10.30
N ARG A 250 -2.15 -17.95 11.25
CA ARG A 250 -1.33 -18.33 12.43
C ARG A 250 -2.02 -18.09 13.78
N SER A 251 -3.27 -17.63 13.80
CA SER A 251 -4.00 -17.36 15.04
C SER A 251 -5.51 -17.54 14.86
N ASN A 252 -6.24 -17.70 15.97
CA ASN A 252 -7.72 -17.71 15.95
C ASN A 252 -8.29 -16.28 15.95
N SER A 253 -7.69 -15.40 15.14
CA SER A 253 -8.05 -13.98 15.00
C SER A 253 -8.28 -13.64 13.53
N THR A 254 -8.84 -12.48 13.28
CA THR A 254 -9.03 -11.90 11.95
C THR A 254 -8.06 -10.76 11.71
N ILE A 255 -7.56 -10.65 10.48
CA ILE A 255 -6.59 -9.63 10.06
C ILE A 255 -7.03 -8.96 8.77
N TRP A 256 -6.57 -7.73 8.57
CA TRP A 256 -6.75 -7.01 7.30
C TRP A 256 -5.70 -7.44 6.29
N ASN A 257 -6.18 -7.79 5.11
CA ASN A 257 -5.35 -8.17 3.98
C ASN A 257 -5.49 -7.17 2.86
N THR A 258 -4.38 -6.77 2.28
CA THR A 258 -4.32 -5.69 1.30
C THR A 258 -4.24 -6.20 -0.11
N TYR A 259 -5.10 -5.65 -0.95
CA TYR A 259 -5.23 -5.98 -2.34
C TYR A 259 -5.06 -4.71 -3.16
N THR A 260 -4.58 -4.86 -4.40
CA THR A 260 -4.40 -3.75 -5.33
C THR A 260 -5.14 -4.05 -6.62
N CYS A 261 -5.97 -3.11 -7.05
CA CYS A 261 -6.63 -3.16 -8.35
C CYS A 261 -5.59 -2.96 -9.47
N SER A 262 -5.58 -3.87 -10.44
CA SER A 262 -4.64 -3.83 -11.56
C SER A 262 -5.05 -2.76 -12.57
N GLY A 263 -4.45 -1.56 -12.50
CA GLY A 263 -4.76 -0.45 -13.43
C GLY A 263 -6.14 0.17 -13.24
N GLN A 264 -6.78 -0.07 -12.09
CA GLN A 264 -8.16 0.27 -11.78
C GLN A 264 -8.27 0.84 -10.36
N PHE A 265 -9.39 1.49 -10.05
CA PHE A 265 -9.68 1.95 -8.69
C PHE A 265 -10.67 1.03 -8.00
N PHE A 266 -10.53 0.90 -6.69
CA PHE A 266 -11.49 0.19 -5.85
C PHE A 266 -12.70 1.08 -5.60
N ASP A 267 -13.88 0.61 -5.99
CA ASP A 267 -15.14 1.28 -5.70
C ASP A 267 -15.65 0.88 -4.31
N VAL A 268 -15.77 1.87 -3.42
CA VAL A 268 -16.12 1.65 -2.01
C VAL A 268 -17.56 1.22 -1.79
N ILE A 269 -18.43 1.35 -2.79
CA ILE A 269 -19.85 0.97 -2.72
C ILE A 269 -20.07 -0.42 -3.31
N SER A 270 -19.61 -0.67 -4.54
CA SER A 270 -19.74 -1.99 -5.17
C SER A 270 -18.76 -3.02 -4.61
N LYS A 271 -17.70 -2.58 -3.91
CA LYS A 271 -16.62 -3.41 -3.37
C LYS A 271 -15.87 -4.18 -4.46
N GLN A 272 -15.73 -3.58 -5.63
CA GLN A 272 -15.05 -4.16 -6.80
C GLN A 272 -14.07 -3.17 -7.41
N CYS A 273 -13.08 -3.68 -8.14
CA CYS A 273 -12.23 -2.85 -8.99
C CYS A 273 -12.99 -2.43 -10.24
N THR A 274 -12.97 -1.14 -10.58
CA THR A 274 -13.60 -0.58 -11.78
C THR A 274 -12.72 0.51 -12.40
N SER A 275 -13.12 1.07 -13.53
CA SER A 275 -12.37 2.15 -14.18
C SER A 275 -12.20 3.36 -13.25
N THR A 276 -11.08 4.07 -13.41
CA THR A 276 -10.69 5.18 -12.53
C THR A 276 -11.72 6.30 -12.47
N ASN A 277 -12.41 6.57 -13.58
CA ASN A 277 -13.49 7.55 -13.66
C ASN A 277 -14.76 7.09 -12.93
N GLN A 278 -15.15 5.81 -13.04
CA GLN A 278 -16.39 5.29 -12.45
C GLN A 278 -16.29 5.00 -10.96
N ALA A 279 -15.09 4.74 -10.45
CA ALA A 279 -14.92 4.33 -9.06
C ALA A 279 -15.32 5.43 -8.07
N ARG A 280 -16.17 5.07 -7.11
CA ARG A 280 -16.42 5.85 -5.90
C ARG A 280 -15.29 5.61 -4.90
N THR A 281 -14.47 6.62 -4.65
CA THR A 281 -13.20 6.50 -3.93
C THR A 281 -13.14 7.36 -2.67
N LEU A 282 -12.53 6.90 -1.58
CA LEU A 282 -12.44 7.71 -0.36
C LEU A 282 -11.76 9.07 -0.61
N LYS A 283 -12.29 10.13 0.02
CA LYS A 283 -11.64 11.44 0.00
C LYS A 283 -10.22 11.33 0.55
N GLY A 284 -9.27 11.85 -0.24
CA GLY A 284 -7.85 11.84 0.08
C GLY A 284 -7.02 10.78 -0.65
N CYS A 285 -7.65 9.80 -1.31
CA CYS A 285 -6.88 8.88 -2.13
C CYS A 285 -6.31 9.59 -3.37
N ASN A 286 -5.13 9.18 -3.82
CA ASN A 286 -4.44 9.76 -4.98
C ASN A 286 -5.23 9.47 -6.26
N ARG A 287 -6.04 10.44 -6.68
CA ARG A 287 -6.85 10.39 -7.91
C ARG A 287 -6.00 10.47 -9.17
N CYS A 288 -4.79 11.01 -9.09
CA CYS A 288 -3.84 11.05 -10.19
C CYS A 288 -3.25 9.66 -10.50
N GLN A 289 -3.48 8.67 -9.66
CA GLN A 289 -2.97 7.32 -9.86
C GLN A 289 -3.35 6.77 -11.26
N PHE A 290 -2.36 6.21 -11.96
CA PHE A 290 -2.41 5.71 -13.35
C PHE A 290 -2.51 6.76 -14.46
N THR A 291 -2.59 8.05 -14.15
CA THR A 291 -2.48 9.09 -15.19
C THR A 291 -1.07 9.08 -15.80
N THR A 292 -0.98 9.36 -17.10
CA THR A 292 0.29 9.42 -17.85
C THR A 292 0.45 10.78 -18.50
N GLY A 293 1.71 11.22 -18.66
CA GLY A 293 2.03 12.49 -19.31
C GLY A 293 2.32 13.62 -18.32
N SER A 294 2.78 14.75 -18.86
CA SER A 294 3.26 15.87 -18.05
C SER A 294 2.14 16.63 -17.35
N MET A 295 0.94 16.66 -17.93
CA MET A 295 -0.23 17.39 -17.43
C MET A 295 -1.50 16.64 -17.80
N TYR A 296 -2.27 16.25 -16.78
CA TYR A 296 -3.58 15.66 -16.89
C TYR A 296 -4.42 16.13 -15.70
N TRP A 297 -5.74 16.26 -15.84
CA TRP A 297 -6.60 16.71 -14.77
C TRP A 297 -7.66 15.66 -14.45
N VAL A 298 -7.92 15.43 -13.18
CA VAL A 298 -8.88 14.42 -12.70
C VAL A 298 -9.83 15.05 -11.70
N ASN A 299 -11.08 14.56 -11.62
CA ASN A 299 -11.96 15.02 -10.54
C ASN A 299 -11.34 14.69 -9.17
N ALA A 300 -11.37 15.67 -8.27
CA ALA A 300 -11.22 15.41 -6.86
C ALA A 300 -12.51 14.80 -6.30
N VAL A 301 -12.43 14.20 -5.12
CA VAL A 301 -13.61 13.65 -4.45
C VAL A 301 -14.39 14.80 -3.82
N ASP A 302 -15.47 15.21 -4.48
CA ASP A 302 -16.28 16.39 -4.17
C ASP A 302 -17.76 16.15 -4.55
N PRO A 303 -18.74 16.36 -3.64
CA PRO A 303 -20.16 16.26 -3.94
C PRO A 303 -20.64 17.11 -5.13
N GLN A 304 -19.98 18.24 -5.41
CA GLN A 304 -20.36 19.14 -6.49
C GLN A 304 -19.64 18.85 -7.82
N CYS A 305 -18.72 17.87 -7.84
CA CYS A 305 -17.81 17.62 -8.98
C CYS A 305 -17.04 18.86 -9.45
N SER A 306 -16.94 19.89 -8.62
CA SER A 306 -16.36 21.19 -8.94
C SER A 306 -14.86 21.23 -8.70
N GLU A 307 -14.34 20.32 -7.89
CA GLU A 307 -12.92 20.21 -7.58
C GLU A 307 -12.19 19.21 -8.49
N TYR A 308 -10.93 19.53 -8.80
CA TYR A 308 -10.06 18.72 -9.63
C TYR A 308 -8.59 18.80 -9.21
N PHE A 309 -7.84 17.72 -9.42
CA PHE A 309 -6.39 17.69 -9.25
C PHE A 309 -5.67 17.88 -10.57
N THR A 310 -4.50 18.51 -10.53
CA THR A 310 -3.56 18.55 -11.66
C THR A 310 -2.50 17.49 -11.44
N CYS A 311 -2.38 16.58 -12.39
CA CYS A 311 -1.53 15.40 -12.36
C CYS A 311 -0.33 15.52 -13.30
N SER A 312 0.82 14.99 -12.88
CA SER A 312 2.00 14.79 -13.71
C SER A 312 2.55 13.40 -13.44
N ASN A 313 2.60 12.54 -14.45
CA ASN A 313 3.07 11.16 -14.34
C ASN A 313 2.53 10.42 -13.11
N GLY A 314 1.21 10.38 -12.94
CA GLY A 314 0.58 9.63 -11.86
C GLY A 314 0.52 10.34 -10.50
N LEU A 315 1.10 11.54 -10.39
CA LEU A 315 1.25 12.26 -9.13
C LEU A 315 0.49 13.60 -9.14
N GLU A 316 -0.12 13.94 -8.02
CA GLU A 316 -0.68 15.28 -7.82
C GLU A 316 0.46 16.31 -7.78
N THR A 317 0.34 17.36 -8.59
CA THR A 317 1.29 18.48 -8.63
C THR A 317 1.11 19.46 -7.47
N LYS A 318 -0.03 19.38 -6.78
CA LYS A 318 -0.40 20.17 -5.60
C LYS A 318 -1.22 19.31 -4.65
N SER A 319 -1.01 19.47 -3.35
CA SER A 319 -1.73 18.73 -2.29
C SER A 319 -3.18 19.19 -2.07
N THR A 320 -3.58 20.30 -2.71
CA THR A 320 -4.95 20.81 -2.68
C THR A 320 -5.56 20.78 -4.06
N ALA A 321 -6.82 20.36 -4.12
CA ALA A 321 -7.60 20.42 -5.34
C ALA A 321 -7.81 21.88 -5.75
N SER A 322 -7.89 22.10 -7.06
CA SER A 322 -8.37 23.36 -7.64
C SER A 322 -9.88 23.29 -7.80
N THR A 323 -10.57 24.41 -7.67
CA THR A 323 -12.04 24.48 -7.79
C THR A 323 -12.43 25.21 -9.07
N CYS A 324 -13.42 24.70 -9.78
CA CYS A 324 -14.06 25.41 -10.88
C CYS A 324 -14.77 26.68 -10.38
N GLY A 325 -15.01 27.63 -11.29
CA GLY A 325 -15.83 28.81 -10.96
C GLY A 325 -17.23 28.41 -10.49
N ALA A 326 -17.89 29.26 -9.70
CA ALA A 326 -19.20 28.96 -9.11
C ALA A 326 -20.22 28.46 -10.16
N GLY A 327 -20.92 27.37 -9.83
CA GLY A 327 -21.91 26.75 -10.72
C GLY A 327 -21.31 25.92 -11.86
N ASN A 328 -20.00 25.69 -11.89
CA ASN A 328 -19.34 24.84 -12.87
C ASN A 328 -18.85 23.53 -12.23
N PHE A 329 -18.80 22.46 -13.02
CA PHE A 329 -18.19 21.19 -12.64
C PHE A 329 -17.01 20.88 -13.57
N PHE A 330 -16.02 20.15 -13.07
CA PHE A 330 -14.89 19.70 -13.88
C PHE A 330 -15.29 18.43 -14.64
N ASN A 331 -15.14 18.46 -15.97
CA ASN A 331 -15.33 17.29 -16.82
C ASN A 331 -13.96 16.69 -17.15
N GLU A 332 -13.69 15.49 -16.63
CA GLU A 332 -12.44 14.75 -16.79
C GLU A 332 -12.30 14.16 -18.20
N ASP A 333 -13.38 13.80 -18.88
CA ASP A 333 -13.29 13.34 -20.27
C ASP A 333 -12.86 14.47 -21.23
N LEU A 334 -13.29 15.70 -20.94
CA LEU A 334 -13.03 16.88 -21.76
C LEU A 334 -11.90 17.76 -21.24
N GLN A 335 -11.42 17.52 -20.02
CA GLN A 335 -10.31 18.24 -19.37
C GLN A 335 -10.56 19.76 -19.14
N TYR A 336 -11.80 20.19 -18.86
CA TYR A 336 -12.11 21.58 -18.49
C TYR A 336 -13.36 21.74 -17.61
N CYS A 337 -13.51 22.91 -16.98
CA CYS A 337 -14.69 23.26 -16.19
C CYS A 337 -15.89 23.63 -17.09
N MET A 338 -16.96 22.84 -17.02
CA MET A 338 -18.22 23.02 -17.74
C MET A 338 -19.29 23.68 -16.87
N ILE A 339 -20.25 24.35 -17.51
CA ILE A 339 -21.41 24.93 -16.81
C ILE A 339 -22.25 23.80 -16.19
N GLY A 340 -22.38 23.82 -14.87
CA GLY A 340 -23.18 22.92 -14.05
C GLY A 340 -24.65 23.34 -14.05
N ASN A 341 -25.38 22.91 -15.06
CA ASN A 341 -26.84 22.91 -15.06
C ASN A 341 -27.34 21.47 -14.80
N SER A 342 -28.42 21.03 -15.45
CA SER A 342 -28.90 19.63 -15.38
C SER A 342 -27.87 18.56 -15.79
N THR A 343 -26.76 18.96 -16.42
CA THR A 343 -25.69 18.07 -16.88
C THR A 343 -24.86 17.44 -15.75
N VAL A 344 -24.66 18.13 -14.62
CA VAL A 344 -23.80 17.59 -13.53
C VAL A 344 -24.37 16.31 -12.95
N GLY A 345 -25.70 16.20 -12.84
CA GLY A 345 -26.36 15.00 -12.34
C GLY A 345 -26.24 13.79 -13.27
N GLN A 346 -26.11 14.01 -14.59
CA GLN A 346 -25.84 12.95 -15.56
C GLN A 346 -24.36 12.57 -15.56
N TYR A 347 -23.47 13.56 -15.45
CA TYR A 347 -22.03 13.35 -15.34
C TYR A 347 -21.68 12.51 -14.09
N ALA A 348 -22.22 12.88 -12.93
CA ALA A 348 -22.02 12.18 -11.66
C ALA A 348 -22.53 10.72 -11.65
N GLN A 349 -23.38 10.30 -12.59
CA GLN A 349 -23.79 8.89 -12.73
C GLN A 349 -22.68 8.00 -13.30
N THR A 350 -21.75 8.59 -14.04
CA THR A 350 -20.63 7.88 -14.70
C THR A 350 -19.27 8.21 -14.10
N HIS A 351 -19.22 9.20 -13.21
CA HIS A 351 -18.00 9.70 -12.58
C HIS A 351 -18.08 9.59 -11.05
N GLY A 352 -17.51 8.53 -10.49
CA GLY A 352 -17.63 8.17 -9.08
C GLY A 352 -16.90 9.09 -8.10
N ALA A 353 -16.04 9.99 -8.60
CA ALA A 353 -15.43 11.06 -7.79
C ALA A 353 -16.47 12.01 -7.21
N CYS A 354 -17.56 12.20 -7.94
CA CYS A 354 -18.69 12.98 -7.51
C CYS A 354 -19.36 12.29 -6.32
N GLU A 355 -19.20 12.81 -5.11
CA GLU A 355 -19.71 12.15 -3.92
C GLU A 355 -21.25 12.04 -3.99
N ASN A 356 -21.73 10.80 -4.14
CA ASN A 356 -23.14 10.43 -3.96
C ASN A 356 -23.31 9.45 -2.79
N TYR A 357 -22.33 9.40 -1.91
CA TYR A 357 -22.25 8.51 -0.75
C TYR A 357 -21.61 9.23 0.43
N THR A 358 -21.81 8.68 1.62
CA THR A 358 -21.12 9.12 2.84
C THR A 358 -20.38 7.95 3.46
N CYS A 359 -19.24 8.21 4.08
CA CYS A 359 -18.42 7.19 4.73
C CYS A 359 -18.18 7.51 6.19
N ASN A 360 -18.13 6.49 7.04
CA ASN A 360 -17.58 6.62 8.38
C ASN A 360 -16.05 6.74 8.29
N PRO A 361 -15.41 7.79 8.82
CA PRO A 361 -13.98 8.01 8.66
C PRO A 361 -13.11 6.95 9.38
N ASN A 362 -13.63 6.34 10.46
CA ASN A 362 -12.90 5.34 11.25
C ASN A 362 -13.01 3.95 10.61
N THR A 363 -14.24 3.52 10.27
CA THR A 363 -14.47 2.17 9.72
C THR A 363 -14.36 2.11 8.20
N ARG A 364 -14.39 3.27 7.52
CA ARG A 364 -14.38 3.42 6.05
C ARG A 364 -15.51 2.68 5.35
N LEU A 365 -16.58 2.37 6.10
CA LEU A 365 -17.82 1.85 5.55
C LEU A 365 -18.62 3.00 4.96
N CYS A 366 -19.05 2.82 3.72
CA CYS A 366 -19.72 3.84 2.93
C CYS A 366 -21.11 3.38 2.51
N ASN A 367 -22.05 4.32 2.48
CA ASN A 367 -23.42 4.11 2.02
C ASN A 367 -23.80 5.18 1.01
N LEU A 368 -24.55 4.79 -0.04
CA LEU A 368 -25.16 5.74 -0.96
C LEU A 368 -26.09 6.70 -0.22
N VAL A 369 -26.02 7.98 -0.56
CA VAL A 369 -27.02 8.95 -0.16
C VAL A 369 -28.24 8.71 -1.03
N THR A 370 -29.23 7.99 -0.52
CA THR A 370 -30.56 8.03 -1.12
C THR A 370 -31.04 9.46 -1.03
N ALA A 371 -31.42 10.08 -2.15
CA ALA A 371 -32.16 11.33 -2.12
C ALA A 371 -33.37 11.11 -1.20
N THR A 372 -33.31 11.67 0.01
CA THR A 372 -34.53 11.92 0.74
C THR A 372 -35.27 12.89 -0.17
N ASN A 373 -36.41 12.46 -0.70
CA ASN A 373 -37.38 13.39 -1.24
C ASN A 373 -37.70 14.37 -0.11
N THR A 374 -36.92 15.45 0.02
CA THR A 374 -37.41 16.69 0.55
C THR A 374 -38.40 17.20 -0.48
N THR A 375 -39.58 16.55 -0.50
CA THR A 375 -40.81 17.24 -0.87
C THR A 375 -40.92 18.38 0.13
N SER A 376 -40.36 19.53 -0.23
CA SER A 376 -40.70 20.80 0.40
C SER A 376 -42.18 21.03 0.08
N SER A 377 -43.05 20.60 0.98
CA SER A 377 -44.43 21.05 1.01
C SER A 377 -44.41 22.54 1.41
N HIS A 378 -44.22 23.42 0.43
CA HIS A 378 -44.69 24.78 0.54
C HIS A 378 -46.06 24.83 -0.15
N ARG A 379 -47.10 24.74 0.67
CA ARG A 379 -48.40 25.34 0.38
C ARG A 379 -48.37 26.79 0.84
#